data_AF-A0A942XMR1-F1
#
_entry.id   AF-A0A942XMR1-F1
#
_cell.length_a   1.000
_cell.length_b   1.000
_cell.length_c   1.000
_cell.angle_alpha   90.00
_cell.angle_beta   90.00
_cell.angle_gamma   90.00
#
_symmetry.space_group_name_H-M   'P 1'
#
loop_
_entity.id
_entity.type
_entity.pdbx_description
1 polymer ?
#
loop_
_entity_poly.entity_id
_entity_poly.type
_entity_poly.pdbx_seq_one_letter_code
_entity_poly.pdbx_strand_id
1 'polypeptide(L)'
;MLQQIFLAFIGFCSGVIIAGGLVGLLIGLSIVPRYAGITRTGKHIMLYEDVTLMGTLFGTLMFLFHIPLPLGQPFLLLYGLFSGIFLGGWIMALAEMADVFPIFTRRLKFTEGLPKVILCVAFGKICGSLLYYFQSWQK
;
A
#
# COMPACT_ATOMS: atom_id res chain seq x y z
N MET A 1 25.46 -12.96 -21.96
CA MET A 1 24.95 -11.75 -22.65
C MET A 1 23.43 -11.78 -22.82
N LEU A 2 22.86 -12.69 -23.62
CA LEU A 2 21.40 -12.71 -23.90
C LEU A 2 20.54 -12.91 -22.64
N GLN A 3 20.98 -13.76 -21.70
CA GLN A 3 20.33 -13.92 -20.39
C GLN A 3 20.35 -12.63 -19.56
N GLN A 4 21.46 -11.89 -19.50
CA GLN A 4 21.55 -10.64 -18.73
C GLN A 4 20.63 -9.55 -19.30
N ILE A 5 20.52 -9.46 -20.62
CA ILE A 5 19.60 -8.54 -21.31
C ILE A 5 18.14 -8.91 -20.98
N PHE A 6 17.82 -10.20 -20.98
CA PHE A 6 16.49 -10.68 -20.62
C PHE A 6 16.14 -10.42 -19.15
N LEU A 7 17.07 -10.67 -18.22
CA LEU A 7 16.89 -10.34 -16.80
C LEU A 7 16.76 -8.82 -16.59
N ALA A 8 17.52 -8.01 -17.31
CA ALA A 8 17.41 -6.55 -17.25
C ALA A 8 16.03 -6.07 -17.73
N PHE A 9 15.50 -6.67 -18.80
CA PHE A 9 14.16 -6.36 -19.31
C PHE A 9 13.07 -6.74 -18.30
N ILE A 10 13.12 -7.95 -17.72
CA ILE A 10 12.17 -8.36 -16.67
C ILE A 10 12.27 -7.44 -15.46
N GLY A 11 13.50 -7.12 -15.02
CA GLY A 11 13.74 -6.21 -13.91
C GLY A 11 13.12 -4.84 -14.17
N PHE A 12 13.30 -4.29 -15.36
CA PHE A 12 12.69 -3.02 -15.77
C PHE A 12 11.15 -3.09 -15.76
N CYS A 13 10.56 -4.13 -16.36
CA CYS A 13 9.10 -4.31 -16.37
C CYS A 13 8.53 -4.44 -14.95
N SER A 14 9.19 -5.22 -14.08
CA SER A 14 8.77 -5.34 -12.68
C SER A 14 8.89 -4.01 -11.93
N GLY A 15 9.94 -3.22 -12.19
CA GLY A 15 10.13 -1.90 -11.62
C GLY A 15 9.00 -0.93 -11.99
N VAL A 16 8.60 -0.92 -13.26
CA VAL A 16 7.47 -0.10 -13.74
C VAL A 16 6.16 -0.51 -13.06
N ILE A 17 5.90 -1.81 -12.91
CA ILE A 17 4.69 -2.31 -12.23
C ILE A 17 4.67 -1.88 -10.76
N ILE A 18 5.79 -2.05 -10.05
CA ILE A 18 5.90 -1.69 -8.63
C ILE A 18 5.76 -0.18 -8.43
N ALA A 19 6.43 0.64 -9.26
CA ALA A 19 6.34 2.09 -9.20
C ALA A 19 4.92 2.58 -9.49
N GLY A 20 4.27 2.04 -10.52
CA GLY A 20 2.88 2.35 -10.85
C GLY A 20 1.92 1.96 -9.72
N GLY A 21 2.12 0.80 -9.10
CA GLY A 21 1.35 0.36 -7.94
C GLY A 21 1.50 1.29 -6.73
N LEU A 22 2.73 1.73 -6.43
CA LEU A 22 3.01 2.64 -5.32
C LEU A 22 2.39 4.03 -5.55
N VAL A 23 2.58 4.61 -6.73
CA VAL A 23 1.99 5.90 -7.12
C VAL A 23 0.46 5.82 -7.09
N GLY A 24 -0.09 4.77 -7.70
CA GLY A 24 -1.53 4.54 -7.74
C GLY A 24 -2.15 4.36 -6.36
N LEU A 25 -1.44 3.71 -5.43
CA LEU A 25 -1.89 3.54 -4.06
C LEU A 25 -1.81 4.84 -3.26
N LEU A 26 -0.74 5.63 -3.41
CA LEU A 26 -0.59 6.93 -2.73
C LEU A 26 -1.68 7.93 -3.15
N ILE A 27 -1.99 7.98 -4.45
CA ILE A 27 -3.05 8.82 -5.00
C ILE A 27 -4.43 8.25 -4.67
N GLY A 28 -4.62 6.93 -4.83
CA GLY A 28 -5.88 6.23 -4.60
C GLY A 28 -6.37 6.31 -3.15
N LEU A 29 -5.47 6.22 -2.18
CA LEU A 29 -5.79 6.44 -0.77
C LEU A 29 -6.01 7.91 -0.42
N SER A 30 -5.79 8.84 -1.36
CA SER A 30 -6.04 10.29 -1.19
C SER A 30 -5.32 10.93 0.01
N ILE A 31 -4.20 10.34 0.45
CA ILE A 31 -3.42 10.83 1.60
C ILE A 31 -2.80 12.19 1.28
N VAL A 32 -2.19 12.29 0.10
CA VAL A 32 -1.56 13.52 -0.41
C VAL A 32 -2.57 14.67 -0.60
N PRO A 33 -3.68 14.50 -1.34
CA PRO A 33 -4.70 15.54 -1.45
C PRO A 33 -5.34 15.92 -0.12
N ARG A 34 -5.49 14.97 0.82
CA ARG A 34 -5.99 15.24 2.17
C ARG A 34 -5.07 16.17 2.96
N TYR A 35 -3.77 15.92 2.95
CA TYR A 35 -2.82 16.82 3.59
C TYR A 35 -2.85 18.21 2.96
N ALA A 36 -2.88 18.31 1.63
CA ALA A 36 -3.00 19.58 0.92
C ALA A 36 -4.32 20.32 1.23
N GLY A 37 -5.40 19.57 1.49
CA GLY A 37 -6.69 20.10 1.94
C GLY A 37 -6.64 20.67 3.36
N ILE A 38 -6.02 19.95 4.31
CA ILE A 38 -5.87 20.41 5.71
C ILE A 38 -5.02 21.68 5.79
N THR A 39 -3.92 21.75 5.04
CA THR A 39 -3.04 22.92 4.99
C THR A 39 -3.60 24.08 4.17
N ARG A 40 -4.80 23.91 3.58
CA ARG A 40 -5.46 24.89 2.68
C ARG A 40 -4.59 25.29 1.48
N THR A 41 -3.72 24.39 1.03
CA THR A 41 -2.76 24.58 -0.07
C THR A 41 -3.03 23.65 -1.25
N GLY A 42 -4.30 23.31 -1.51
CA GLY A 42 -4.71 22.43 -2.62
C GLY A 42 -4.22 22.86 -4.01
N LYS A 43 -3.87 24.14 -4.20
CA LYS A 43 -3.25 24.64 -5.45
C LYS A 43 -1.89 24.01 -5.75
N HIS A 44 -1.19 23.50 -4.75
CA HIS A 44 0.18 22.98 -4.86
C HIS A 44 0.24 21.45 -4.73
N ILE A 45 -0.82 20.73 -5.08
CA ILE A 45 -0.89 19.27 -4.92
C ILE A 45 0.27 18.52 -5.59
N MET A 46 0.68 18.96 -6.79
CA MET A 46 1.80 18.37 -7.53
C MET A 46 3.11 18.42 -6.73
N LEU A 47 3.35 19.49 -5.97
CA LEU A 47 4.55 19.58 -5.13
C LEU A 47 4.54 18.56 -3.98
N TYR A 48 3.36 18.28 -3.40
CA TYR A 48 3.26 17.25 -2.37
C TYR A 48 3.50 15.85 -2.97
N GLU A 49 2.99 15.59 -4.18
CA GLU A 49 3.23 14.35 -4.90
C GLU A 49 4.73 14.17 -5.21
N ASP A 50 5.36 15.17 -5.82
CA ASP A 50 6.78 15.14 -6.18
C ASP A 50 7.69 14.91 -4.96
N VAL A 51 7.42 15.58 -3.84
CA VAL A 51 8.18 15.39 -2.59
C VAL A 51 7.97 13.98 -2.03
N THR A 52 6.75 13.44 -2.11
CA THR A 52 6.46 12.07 -1.66
C THR A 52 7.16 11.02 -2.52
N LEU A 53 7.19 11.22 -3.84
CA LEU A 53 7.91 10.37 -4.79
C LEU A 53 9.41 10.44 -4.55
N MET A 54 9.96 11.64 -4.37
CA MET A 54 11.37 11.84 -4.06
C MET A 54 11.76 11.17 -2.73
N GLY A 55 10.92 11.27 -1.70
CA GLY A 55 11.11 10.57 -0.43
C GLY A 55 11.07 9.06 -0.57
N THR A 56 10.18 8.53 -1.42
CA THR A 56 10.10 7.08 -1.70
C THR A 56 11.33 6.58 -2.45
N LEU A 57 11.79 7.32 -3.45
CA LEU A 57 13.03 7.01 -4.17
C LEU A 57 14.22 6.99 -3.22
N PHE A 58 14.35 8.03 -2.38
CA PHE A 58 15.40 8.12 -1.39
C PHE A 58 15.35 6.95 -0.40
N GLY A 59 14.17 6.64 0.17
CA GLY A 59 13.98 5.52 1.08
C GLY A 59 14.31 4.17 0.45
N THR A 60 13.94 3.97 -0.82
CA THR A 60 14.25 2.75 -1.58
C THR A 60 15.76 2.59 -1.80
N LEU A 61 16.46 3.67 -2.14
CA LEU A 61 17.93 3.66 -2.29
C LEU A 61 18.63 3.33 -0.96
N MET A 62 18.19 3.96 0.13
CA MET A 62 18.73 3.71 1.47
C MET A 62 18.53 2.25 1.91
N PHE A 63 17.34 1.69 1.63
CA PHE A 63 17.03 0.29 1.91
C PHE A 63 17.86 -0.68 1.05
N LEU A 64 17.98 -0.40 -0.26
CA LEU A 64 18.68 -1.27 -1.22
C LEU A 64 20.19 -1.34 -0.97
N PHE A 65 20.81 -0.19 -0.70
CA PHE A 65 22.27 -0.09 -0.51
C PHE A 65 22.71 -0.33 0.94
N HIS A 66 21.78 -0.61 1.86
CA HIS A 66 22.07 -0.78 3.29
C HIS A 66 22.99 0.31 3.85
N ILE A 67 22.77 1.56 3.44
CA ILE A 67 23.66 2.67 3.83
C ILE A 67 23.56 2.83 5.35
N PRO A 68 24.63 2.58 6.11
CA PRO A 68 24.60 2.76 7.55
C PRO A 68 24.47 4.25 7.82
N LEU A 69 23.36 4.66 8.43
CA LEU A 69 23.18 5.99 8.97
C LEU A 69 23.66 5.96 10.44
N PRO A 70 24.88 6.42 10.77
CA PRO A 70 25.36 6.56 12.15
C PRO A 70 24.70 7.78 12.82
N LEU A 71 23.40 7.93 12.65
CA LEU A 71 22.61 8.98 13.24
C LEU A 71 22.07 8.40 14.56
N GLY A 72 22.57 8.92 15.68
CA GLY A 72 22.30 8.37 17.01
C GLY A 72 20.82 8.42 17.42
N GLN A 73 20.56 8.12 18.69
CA GLN A 73 19.23 8.10 19.30
C GLN A 73 18.29 9.29 18.96
N PRO A 74 18.73 10.57 18.88
CA PRO A 74 17.81 11.67 18.55
C PRO A 74 17.23 11.57 17.13
N PHE A 75 17.98 11.04 16.17
CA PHE A 75 17.47 10.86 14.80
C PHE A 75 16.46 9.73 14.71
N LEU A 76 16.67 8.64 15.45
CA LEU A 76 15.71 7.53 15.53
C LEU A 76 14.38 7.98 16.14
N LEU A 77 14.41 8.84 17.17
CA LEU A 77 13.20 9.41 17.76
C LEU A 77 12.45 10.29 16.75
N LEU A 78 13.18 11.15 16.04
CA LEU A 78 12.59 12.02 15.02
C LEU A 78 11.99 11.22 13.87
N TYR A 79 12.70 10.21 13.37
CA TYR A 79 12.22 9.30 12.35
C TYR A 79 10.98 8.53 12.82
N GLY A 80 10.98 8.03 14.05
CA GLY A 80 9.83 7.34 14.66
C GLY A 80 8.60 8.24 14.74
N LEU A 81 8.76 9.51 15.12
CA LEU A 81 7.67 10.48 15.17
C LEU A 81 7.07 10.71 13.77
N PHE A 82 7.89 10.99 12.77
CA PHE A 82 7.43 11.21 11.40
C PHE A 82 6.79 9.96 10.79
N SER A 83 7.38 8.78 11.03
CA SER A 83 6.80 7.50 10.61
C SER A 83 5.45 7.26 11.26
N GLY A 84 5.27 7.63 12.53
CA GLY A 84 3.99 7.52 13.24
C GLY A 84 2.91 8.42 12.66
N ILE A 85 3.25 9.68 12.36
CA ILE A 85 2.31 10.63 11.72
C ILE A 85 1.88 10.12 10.33
N PHE A 86 2.83 9.63 9.55
CA PHE A 86 2.56 9.07 8.23
C PHE A 86 1.66 7.82 8.31
N LEU A 87 2.00 6.88 9.20
CA LEU A 87 1.21 5.66 9.41
C LEU A 87 -0.21 5.97 9.90
N GLY A 88 -0.36 6.97 10.78
CA GLY A 88 -1.67 7.44 11.23
C GLY A 88 -2.54 7.97 10.10
N GLY A 89 -1.96 8.77 9.19
CA GLY A 89 -2.66 9.23 7.98
C GLY A 89 -3.06 8.08 7.06
N TRP A 90 -2.19 7.09 6.91
CA TRP A 90 -2.46 5.86 6.16
C TRP A 90 -3.63 5.05 6.71
N ILE A 91 -3.66 4.84 8.03
CA ILE A 91 -4.75 4.09 8.69
C ILE A 91 -6.08 4.82 8.55
N MET A 92 -6.08 6.16 8.72
CA MET A 92 -7.29 6.96 8.55
C MET A 92 -7.82 6.90 7.10
N ALA A 93 -6.94 6.98 6.11
CA ALA A 93 -7.32 6.85 4.70
C ALA A 93 -7.89 5.46 4.39
N LEU A 94 -7.26 4.40 4.91
CA LEU A 94 -7.77 3.02 4.75
C LEU A 94 -9.14 2.84 5.41
N ALA A 95 -9.37 3.43 6.59
CA ALA A 95 -10.66 3.36 7.26
C ALA A 95 -11.77 4.00 6.40
N GLU A 96 -11.50 5.16 5.81
CA GLU A 96 -12.47 5.82 4.94
C GLU A 96 -12.75 5.02 3.67
N MET A 97 -11.73 4.43 3.06
CA MET A 97 -11.93 3.54 1.91
C MET A 97 -12.70 2.28 2.31
N ALA A 98 -12.52 1.78 3.53
CA ALA A 98 -13.26 0.64 4.03
C ALA A 98 -14.76 0.95 4.17
N ASP A 99 -15.10 2.14 4.65
CA ASP A 99 -16.49 2.61 4.79
C ASP A 99 -17.19 2.85 3.44
N VAL A 100 -16.42 3.02 2.36
CA VAL A 100 -16.97 3.13 1.00
C VAL A 100 -17.46 1.76 0.48
N PHE A 101 -16.90 0.63 0.92
CA PHE A 101 -17.31 -0.69 0.42
C PHE A 101 -18.80 -1.01 0.70
N PRO A 102 -19.35 -0.80 1.91
CA PRO A 102 -20.78 -0.94 2.17
C PRO A 102 -21.66 -0.04 1.29
N ILE A 103 -21.20 1.18 1.00
CA ILE A 103 -21.93 2.12 0.14
C ILE A 103 -21.94 1.60 -1.30
N PHE A 104 -20.79 1.15 -1.80
CA PHE A 104 -20.63 0.63 -3.15
C PHE A 104 -21.49 -0.63 -3.39
N THR A 105 -21.46 -1.56 -2.43
CA THR A 105 -22.28 -2.78 -2.47
C THR A 105 -23.79 -2.49 -2.46
N ARG A 106 -24.22 -1.48 -1.69
CA ARG A 106 -25.62 -1.03 -1.68
C ARG A 106 -26.01 -0.32 -2.99
N ARG A 107 -25.13 0.51 -3.57
CA ARG A 107 -25.35 1.22 -4.85
C ARG A 107 -25.45 0.28 -6.04
N LEU A 108 -24.66 -0.78 -6.07
CA LEU A 108 -24.71 -1.82 -7.11
C LEU A 108 -25.95 -2.73 -7.03
N LYS A 109 -26.87 -2.49 -6.07
CA LYS A 109 -28.00 -3.39 -5.76
C LYS A 109 -27.55 -4.84 -5.58
N PHE A 110 -26.34 -5.04 -5.06
CA PHE A 110 -25.76 -6.35 -4.77
C PHE A 110 -26.39 -7.00 -3.53
N THR A 111 -27.55 -6.52 -3.07
CA THR A 111 -28.28 -6.98 -1.89
C THR A 111 -28.71 -8.45 -1.99
N GLU A 112 -28.99 -8.94 -3.20
CA GLU A 112 -29.33 -10.34 -3.46
C GLU A 112 -28.09 -11.24 -3.60
N GLY A 113 -26.95 -10.68 -4.01
CA GLY A 113 -25.71 -11.40 -4.30
C GLY A 113 -24.71 -11.47 -3.14
N LEU A 114 -24.73 -10.49 -2.24
CA LEU A 114 -23.83 -10.42 -1.10
C LEU A 114 -23.89 -11.67 -0.20
N PRO A 115 -25.09 -12.21 0.12
CA PRO A 115 -25.20 -13.44 0.90
C PRO A 115 -24.53 -14.63 0.19
N LYS A 116 -24.65 -14.72 -1.13
CA LYS A 116 -24.01 -15.79 -1.94
C LYS A 116 -22.49 -15.65 -1.96
N VAL A 117 -21.98 -14.41 -2.05
CA VAL A 117 -20.54 -14.13 -1.97
C VAL A 117 -19.98 -14.50 -0.61
N ILE A 118 -20.66 -14.09 0.48
CA ILE A 118 -20.26 -14.42 1.86
C ILE A 118 -20.29 -15.95 2.07
N LEU A 119 -21.31 -16.63 1.55
CA LEU A 119 -21.40 -18.09 1.62
C LEU A 119 -20.25 -18.77 0.87
N CYS A 120 -19.91 -18.31 -0.34
CA CYS A 120 -18.77 -18.82 -1.11
C CYS A 120 -17.44 -18.61 -0.36
N VAL A 121 -17.23 -17.44 0.24
CA VAL A 121 -16.03 -17.15 1.04
C VAL A 121 -15.97 -18.05 2.29
N ALA A 122 -17.10 -18.26 2.97
CA ALA A 122 -17.17 -19.16 4.11
C ALA A 122 -16.85 -20.61 3.70
N PHE A 123 -17.41 -21.08 2.58
CA PHE A 123 -17.13 -22.42 2.04
C PHE A 123 -15.66 -22.58 1.66
N GLY A 124 -15.06 -21.58 1.01
CA GLY A 124 -13.63 -21.55 0.69
C GLY A 124 -12.76 -21.62 1.94
N LYS A 125 -13.10 -20.90 3.01
CA LYS A 125 -12.39 -20.98 4.29
C LYS A 125 -12.53 -22.36 4.96
N ILE A 126 -13.71 -22.97 4.90
CA ILE A 126 -13.95 -24.32 5.43
C ILE A 126 -13.12 -25.35 4.66
N CYS A 127 -13.17 -25.33 3.32
CA CYS A 127 -12.35 -26.20 2.48
C CYS A 127 -10.85 -25.97 2.71
N GLY A 128 -10.41 -24.72 2.80
CA GLY A 128 -9.02 -24.37 3.09
C GLY A 128 -8.56 -24.87 4.46
N SER A 129 -9.38 -24.73 5.49
CA SER A 129 -9.10 -25.25 6.83
C SER A 129 -9.06 -26.77 6.86
N LEU A 130 -10.01 -27.45 6.19
CA LEU A 130 -10.01 -28.91 6.07
C LEU A 130 -8.75 -29.40 5.35
N LEU A 131 -8.38 -28.79 4.22
CA LEU A 131 -7.16 -29.14 3.48
C LEU A 131 -5.89 -28.91 4.31
N TYR A 132 -5.83 -27.80 5.06
CA TYR A 132 -4.73 -27.52 5.97
C TYR A 132 -4.56 -28.61 7.04
N TYR A 133 -5.66 -29.10 7.60
CA TYR A 133 -5.64 -30.23 8.55
C TYR A 133 -5.33 -31.57 7.87
N PHE A 134 -5.92 -31.85 6.71
CA PHE A 134 -5.68 -33.10 5.96
C PHE A 134 -4.24 -33.24 5.49
N GLN A 135 -3.60 -32.16 5.04
CA GLN A 135 -2.22 -32.19 4.61
C GLN A 135 -1.21 -32.05 5.76
N SER A 136 -1.68 -31.91 7.02
CA SER A 136 -0.80 -31.81 8.20
C SER A 136 0.32 -30.77 8.02
N TRP A 137 0.01 -29.59 7.48
CA TRP A 137 0.99 -28.49 7.30
C TRP A 137 1.44 -27.85 8.63
N GLN A 138 1.13 -28.48 9.77
CA GLN A 138 1.73 -28.21 11.08
C GLN A 138 3.14 -28.84 11.18
N LYS A 139 4.10 -28.32 10.42
CA LYS A 139 5.53 -28.41 10.78
C LYS A 139 6.10 -27.02 10.98
#